data_AF-A0A7S4II73-F1
#
_entry.id   AF-A0A7S4II73-F1
#
_cell.length_a   1.000
_cell.length_b   1.000
_cell.length_c   1.000
_cell.angle_alpha   90.00
_cell.angle_beta   90.00
_cell.angle_gamma   90.00
#
_symmetry.space_group_name_H-M   'P 1'
#
loop_
_entity.id
_entity.type
_entity.pdbx_description
1 polymer ?
#
loop_
_entity_poly.entity_id
_entity_poly.type
_entity_poly.pdbx_seq_one_letter_code
_entity_poly.pdbx_strand_id
1 'polypeptide(L)'
;FHMPAKQDTRSLSSVGRISLTTEKPTNRSIVGMLMFVEGEFAYDDVVTFVKQRIMPKFSRFSSAVTPSFKFLPLPEYDCSPHISIFEAPKGMDNEENLHTLLSPLQNEPLDPTRPLWDLHIVHLQSENKTVLYWRIHHC
;
A
#
# COMPACT_ATOMS: atom_id res chain seq x y z
N PHE A 1 -24.77 0.02 -3.08
CA PHE A 1 -24.44 1.45 -3.27
C PHE A 1 -22.97 1.58 -3.64
N HIS A 2 -22.66 1.82 -4.92
CA HIS A 2 -21.30 2.11 -5.37
C HIS A 2 -21.10 3.62 -5.27
N MET A 3 -20.40 4.09 -4.23
CA MET A 3 -20.01 5.50 -4.17
C MET A 3 -18.81 5.69 -5.11
N PRO A 4 -18.86 6.67 -6.03
CA PRO A 4 -17.73 6.94 -6.90
C PRO A 4 -16.51 7.36 -6.07
N ALA A 5 -15.32 6.97 -6.52
CA ALA A 5 -14.09 7.38 -5.88
C ALA A 5 -14.00 8.91 -5.82
N LYS A 6 -13.68 9.44 -4.64
CA LYS A 6 -13.45 10.87 -4.46
C LYS A 6 -12.32 11.30 -5.39
N GLN A 7 -12.56 12.27 -6.25
CA GLN A 7 -11.52 12.83 -7.12
C GLN A 7 -10.80 13.97 -6.39
N ASP A 8 -9.49 13.98 -6.47
CA ASP A 8 -8.64 14.99 -5.84
C ASP A 8 -7.59 15.50 -6.83
N THR A 9 -7.74 16.76 -7.23
CA THR A 9 -6.83 17.48 -8.14
C THR A 9 -6.00 18.51 -7.39
N ARG A 10 -6.03 18.50 -6.05
CA ARG A 10 -5.28 19.45 -5.23
C ARG A 10 -3.79 19.24 -5.42
N SER A 11 -3.06 20.31 -5.12
CA SER A 11 -1.62 20.19 -4.92
C SER A 11 -1.31 19.43 -3.65
N LEU A 12 -0.18 18.73 -3.64
CA LEU A 12 0.38 18.17 -2.41
C LEU A 12 0.59 19.27 -1.36
N SER A 13 0.46 18.88 -0.09
CA SER A 13 0.81 19.74 1.04
C SER A 13 2.30 20.08 1.01
N SER A 14 2.72 21.10 1.78
CA SER A 14 4.16 21.41 1.92
C SER A 14 4.96 20.21 2.44
N VAL A 15 4.39 19.44 3.37
CA VAL A 15 5.03 18.22 3.89
C VAL A 15 5.13 17.14 2.82
N GLY A 16 4.05 16.91 2.04
CA GLY A 16 4.07 15.92 0.96
C GLY A 16 5.01 16.28 -0.18
N ARG A 17 5.24 17.57 -0.43
CA ARG A 17 6.27 18.03 -1.38
C ARG A 17 7.67 17.76 -0.84
N ILE A 18 7.93 18.13 0.42
CA ILE A 18 9.23 17.94 1.05
C ILE A 18 9.60 16.45 1.06
N SER A 19 8.67 15.56 1.42
CA SER A 19 8.93 14.11 1.46
C SER A 19 9.37 13.56 0.09
N LEU A 20 8.72 13.96 -1.01
CA LEU A 20 9.14 13.58 -2.36
C LEU A 20 10.48 14.19 -2.77
N THR A 21 10.71 15.48 -2.48
CA THR A 21 11.92 16.18 -2.92
C THR A 21 13.18 15.74 -2.16
N THR A 22 13.02 15.29 -0.92
CA THR A 22 14.12 14.90 -0.03
C THR A 22 14.35 13.40 0.02
N GLU A 23 13.45 12.60 -0.57
CA GLU A 23 13.59 11.15 -0.67
C GLU A 23 14.90 10.78 -1.38
N LYS A 24 15.58 9.78 -0.83
CA LYS A 24 16.75 9.12 -1.41
C LYS A 24 16.59 7.62 -1.26
N PRO A 25 17.31 6.79 -2.03
CA PRO A 25 17.29 5.33 -1.84
C PRO A 25 17.57 4.88 -0.40
N THR A 26 18.39 5.63 0.35
CA THR A 26 18.74 5.36 1.76
C THR A 26 17.80 6.00 2.78
N ASN A 27 16.82 6.79 2.35
CA ASN A 27 15.83 7.46 3.20
C ASN A 27 14.51 7.60 2.42
N ARG A 28 13.83 6.47 2.25
CA ARG A 28 12.53 6.40 1.58
C ARG A 28 11.46 7.03 2.44
N SER A 29 10.62 7.86 1.85
CA SER A 29 9.50 8.47 2.55
C SER A 29 8.27 7.54 2.51
N ILE A 30 8.45 6.28 2.89
CA ILE A 30 7.41 5.24 2.88
C ILE A 30 7.07 4.82 4.30
N VAL A 31 5.80 4.94 4.67
CA VAL A 31 5.26 4.40 5.92
C VAL A 31 4.82 2.97 5.69
N GLY A 32 5.30 2.05 6.52
CA GLY A 32 4.80 0.68 6.60
C GLY A 32 3.76 0.55 7.72
N MET A 33 2.63 -0.10 7.44
CA MET A 33 1.60 -0.45 8.41
C MET A 33 1.36 -1.95 8.38
N LEU A 34 1.31 -2.59 9.54
CA LEU A 34 0.94 -3.99 9.70
C LEU A 34 -0.47 -4.07 10.29
N MET A 35 -1.35 -4.82 9.62
CA MET A 35 -2.67 -5.15 10.15
C MET A 35 -2.78 -6.66 10.29
N PHE A 36 -3.07 -7.11 11.50
CA PHE A 36 -3.20 -8.53 11.83
C PHE A 36 -4.67 -8.91 11.79
N VAL A 37 -4.98 -10.01 11.11
CA VAL A 37 -6.31 -10.57 10.99
C VAL A 37 -6.22 -12.05 11.34
N GLU A 38 -7.17 -12.55 12.14
CA GLU A 38 -7.29 -13.98 12.40
C GLU A 38 -7.81 -14.71 11.16
N GLY A 39 -7.24 -15.89 10.89
CA GLY A 39 -7.59 -16.71 9.72
C GLY A 39 -6.86 -16.31 8.44
N GLU A 40 -7.36 -16.87 7.34
CA GLU A 40 -6.85 -16.64 5.99
C GLU A 40 -7.67 -15.55 5.30
N PHE A 41 -7.02 -14.48 4.86
CA PHE A 41 -7.67 -13.42 4.10
C PHE A 41 -7.19 -13.46 2.66
N ALA A 42 -8.02 -14.00 1.77
CA ALA A 42 -7.63 -14.29 0.40
C ALA A 42 -7.39 -13.01 -0.42
N TYR A 43 -6.63 -13.14 -1.51
CA TYR A 43 -6.32 -12.05 -2.43
C TYR A 43 -7.56 -11.28 -2.88
N ASP A 44 -8.59 -11.99 -3.37
CA ASP A 44 -9.81 -11.39 -3.90
C ASP A 44 -10.60 -10.64 -2.83
N ASP A 45 -10.54 -11.09 -1.58
CA ASP A 45 -11.18 -10.42 -0.45
C ASP A 45 -10.49 -9.09 -0.13
N VAL A 46 -9.15 -9.07 -0.18
CA VAL A 46 -8.36 -7.85 0.02
C VAL A 46 -8.57 -6.85 -1.12
N VAL A 47 -8.58 -7.32 -2.37
CA VAL A 47 -8.92 -6.48 -3.54
C VAL A 47 -10.31 -5.88 -3.37
N THR A 48 -11.28 -6.71 -2.99
CA THR A 48 -12.67 -6.28 -2.76
C THR A 48 -12.74 -5.26 -1.63
N PHE A 49 -12.05 -5.49 -0.51
CA PHE A 49 -11.96 -4.58 0.61
C PHE A 49 -11.41 -3.21 0.19
N VAL A 50 -10.27 -3.17 -0.50
CA VAL A 50 -9.67 -1.91 -0.94
C VAL A 50 -10.60 -1.17 -1.90
N LYS A 51 -11.14 -1.87 -2.91
CA LYS A 51 -12.03 -1.29 -3.92
C LYS A 51 -13.34 -0.75 -3.34
N GLN A 52 -13.93 -1.45 -2.37
CA GLN A 52 -15.25 -1.08 -1.83
C GLN A 52 -15.20 -0.17 -0.61
N ARG A 53 -14.11 -0.20 0.17
CA ARG A 53 -14.05 0.47 1.48
C ARG A 53 -13.04 1.60 1.54
N ILE A 54 -11.93 1.48 0.81
CA ILE A 54 -10.79 2.39 0.91
C ILE A 54 -10.84 3.44 -0.19
N MET A 55 -10.78 3.02 -1.46
CA MET A 55 -10.76 3.95 -2.59
C MET A 55 -11.95 4.92 -2.64
N PRO A 56 -13.20 4.50 -2.33
CA PRO A 56 -14.33 5.43 -2.32
C PRO A 56 -14.18 6.57 -1.32
N LYS A 57 -13.47 6.33 -0.20
CA LYS A 57 -13.28 7.30 0.88
C LYS A 57 -12.02 8.15 0.69
N PHE A 58 -10.98 7.56 0.13
CA PHE A 58 -9.63 8.12 0.11
C PHE A 58 -9.10 8.18 -1.33
N SER A 59 -9.25 9.35 -1.94
CA SER A 59 -8.84 9.67 -3.32
C SER A 59 -7.41 9.27 -3.66
N ARG A 60 -6.49 9.35 -2.68
CA ARG A 60 -5.07 9.07 -2.89
C ARG A 60 -4.77 7.64 -3.35
N PHE A 61 -5.62 6.66 -3.05
CA PHE A 61 -5.42 5.28 -3.50
C PHE A 61 -5.82 5.06 -4.96
N SER A 62 -6.41 6.09 -5.59
CA SER A 62 -6.76 6.16 -7.01
C SER A 62 -6.22 7.44 -7.66
N SER A 63 -5.15 8.03 -7.11
CA SER A 63 -4.52 9.22 -7.67
C SER A 63 -3.01 9.05 -7.76
N ALA A 64 -2.45 9.22 -8.96
CA ALA A 64 -1.01 9.36 -9.14
C ALA A 64 -0.54 10.75 -8.70
N VAL A 65 0.78 10.93 -8.56
CA VAL A 65 1.38 12.24 -8.28
C VAL A 65 2.15 12.70 -9.51
N THR A 66 1.83 13.89 -10.01
CA THR A 66 2.52 14.47 -11.16
C THR A 66 3.86 15.10 -10.77
N PRO A 67 4.78 15.31 -11.73
CA PRO A 67 6.02 16.06 -11.50
C PRO A 67 5.81 17.49 -10.96
N SER A 68 4.63 18.07 -11.17
CA SER A 68 4.25 19.37 -10.61
C SER A 68 3.66 19.30 -9.20
N PHE A 69 3.83 18.18 -8.49
CA PHE A 69 3.31 17.93 -7.14
C PHE A 69 1.80 18.12 -7.01
N LYS A 70 1.04 17.57 -7.95
CA LYS A 70 -0.43 17.52 -7.90
C LYS A 70 -0.92 16.09 -7.92
N PHE A 71 -2.03 15.84 -7.23
CA PHE A 71 -2.76 14.61 -7.42
C PHE A 71 -3.40 14.60 -8.81
N LEU A 72 -3.23 13.49 -9.52
CA LEU A 72 -3.88 13.18 -10.79
C LEU A 72 -4.85 12.01 -10.54
N PRO A 73 -6.16 12.27 -10.43
CA PRO A 73 -7.14 11.22 -10.30
C PRO A 73 -7.09 10.26 -11.50
N LEU A 74 -7.20 8.98 -11.21
CA LEU A 74 -7.31 7.91 -12.19
C LEU A 74 -8.73 7.34 -12.08
N PRO A 75 -9.67 7.73 -12.96
CA PRO A 75 -11.01 7.17 -12.97
C PRO A 75 -10.95 5.66 -13.22
N GLU A 76 -11.85 4.92 -12.56
CA GLU A 76 -11.97 3.45 -12.73
C GLU A 76 -10.65 2.69 -12.47
N TYR A 77 -9.79 3.25 -11.62
CA TYR A 77 -8.48 2.68 -11.34
C TYR A 77 -8.57 1.24 -10.82
N ASP A 78 -7.79 0.33 -11.43
CA ASP A 78 -7.65 -1.03 -10.93
C ASP A 78 -6.55 -1.09 -9.86
N CYS A 79 -6.95 -1.43 -8.62
CA CYS A 79 -6.02 -1.56 -7.51
C CYS A 79 -5.37 -2.94 -7.42
N SER A 80 -5.82 -3.93 -8.19
CA SER A 80 -5.31 -5.31 -8.13
C SER A 80 -3.78 -5.42 -8.28
N PRO A 81 -3.09 -4.62 -9.12
CA PRO A 81 -1.63 -4.73 -9.26
C PRO A 81 -0.82 -4.14 -8.09
N HIS A 82 -1.47 -3.45 -7.15
CA HIS A 82 -0.83 -3.00 -5.90
C HIS A 82 -0.84 -4.06 -4.82
N ILE A 83 -1.64 -5.11 -5.00
CA ILE A 83 -1.86 -6.14 -4.01
C ILE A 83 -1.06 -7.37 -4.45
N SER A 84 -0.29 -7.95 -3.55
CA SER A 84 0.49 -9.16 -3.82
C SER A 84 0.46 -10.09 -2.63
N ILE A 85 0.55 -11.40 -2.88
CA ILE A 85 0.79 -12.39 -1.84
C ILE A 85 2.31 -12.48 -1.65
N PHE A 86 2.75 -12.38 -0.40
CA PHE A 86 4.13 -12.57 -0.01
C PHE A 86 4.29 -13.97 0.59
N GLU A 87 5.05 -14.80 -0.11
CA GLU A 87 5.35 -16.15 0.31
C GLU A 87 6.51 -16.15 1.31
N ALA A 88 6.20 -16.45 2.57
CA ALA A 88 7.23 -16.59 3.60
C ALA A 88 8.10 -17.83 3.31
N PRO A 89 9.45 -17.75 3.45
CA PRO A 89 10.29 -18.93 3.45
C PRO A 89 9.85 -19.94 4.51
N LYS A 90 10.09 -21.22 4.22
CA LYS A 90 9.69 -22.33 5.09
C LYS A 90 10.16 -22.12 6.55
N GLY A 91 9.23 -22.17 7.49
CA GLY A 91 9.50 -22.02 8.93
C GLY A 91 9.62 -20.57 9.42
N MET A 92 9.38 -19.60 8.54
CA MET A 92 9.35 -18.17 8.88
C MET A 92 7.94 -17.59 8.89
N ASP A 93 6.90 -18.41 8.69
CA ASP A 93 5.49 -18.03 8.65
C ASP A 93 4.88 -17.82 10.05
N ASN A 94 5.60 -17.08 10.90
CA ASN A 94 5.22 -16.69 12.26
C ASN A 94 5.52 -15.20 12.52
N GLU A 95 4.89 -14.64 13.54
CA GLU A 95 4.92 -13.21 13.83
C GLU A 95 6.34 -12.72 14.21
N GLU A 96 7.12 -13.54 14.92
CA GLU A 96 8.49 -13.22 15.34
C GLU A 96 9.41 -12.92 14.14
N ASN A 97 9.19 -13.59 13.01
CA ASN A 97 10.01 -13.43 11.80
C ASN A 97 9.57 -12.27 10.90
N LEU A 98 8.41 -11.64 11.14
CA LEU A 98 7.86 -10.61 10.25
C LEU A 98 8.81 -9.45 9.99
N HIS A 99 9.51 -8.97 11.02
CA HIS A 99 10.47 -7.87 10.85
C HIS A 99 11.53 -8.23 9.80
N THR A 100 12.12 -9.42 9.90
CA THR A 100 13.12 -9.91 8.96
C THR A 100 12.54 -10.11 7.56
N LEU A 101 11.33 -10.65 7.46
CA LEU A 101 10.65 -10.91 6.19
C LEU A 101 10.32 -9.62 5.42
N LEU A 102 9.87 -8.59 6.13
CA LEU A 102 9.34 -7.37 5.53
C LEU A 102 10.37 -6.24 5.41
N SER A 103 11.51 -6.35 6.10
CA SER A 103 12.60 -5.37 6.02
C SER A 103 13.09 -5.11 4.57
N PRO A 104 13.28 -6.13 3.71
CA PRO A 104 13.63 -5.90 2.31
C PRO A 104 12.54 -5.09 1.58
N LEU A 105 11.27 -5.47 1.71
CA LEU A 105 10.15 -4.77 1.09
C LEU A 105 10.05 -3.31 1.53
N GLN A 106 10.27 -3.02 2.81
CA GLN A 106 10.25 -1.64 3.32
C GLN A 106 11.24 -0.72 2.61
N ASN A 107 12.37 -1.27 2.12
CA ASN A 107 13.42 -0.53 1.45
C ASN A 107 13.24 -0.43 -0.08
N GLU A 108 12.31 -1.20 -0.66
CA GLU A 108 12.02 -1.11 -2.08
C GLU A 108 11.39 0.24 -2.45
N PRO A 109 11.65 0.77 -3.66
CA PRO A 109 10.87 1.88 -4.20
C PRO A 109 9.40 1.51 -4.34
N LEU A 110 8.53 2.51 -4.27
CA LEU A 110 7.22 2.46 -4.91
C LEU A 110 7.38 2.91 -6.37
N ASP A 111 6.56 2.37 -7.27
CA ASP A 111 6.52 2.78 -8.67
C ASP A 111 5.89 4.19 -8.80
N PRO A 112 6.64 5.19 -9.29
CA PRO A 112 6.16 6.57 -9.37
C PRO A 112 5.11 6.81 -10.47
N THR A 113 4.86 5.85 -11.35
CA THR A 113 3.90 5.98 -12.46
C THR A 113 2.46 5.70 -12.05
N ARG A 114 2.24 5.20 -10.83
CA ARG A 114 0.94 4.81 -10.27
C ARG A 114 0.70 5.47 -8.89
N PRO A 115 -0.51 5.36 -8.31
CA PRO A 115 -0.75 5.82 -6.94
C PRO A 115 0.28 5.22 -5.97
N LEU A 116 0.86 6.04 -5.09
CA LEU A 116 2.06 5.68 -4.33
C LEU A 116 1.75 4.85 -3.08
N TRP A 117 1.36 3.59 -3.28
CA TRP A 117 1.16 2.61 -2.22
C TRP A 117 1.33 1.19 -2.76
N ASP A 118 1.55 0.22 -1.89
CA ASP A 118 1.52 -1.22 -2.18
C ASP A 118 1.00 -1.98 -0.94
N LEU A 119 0.36 -3.12 -1.14
CA LEU A 119 -0.16 -3.96 -0.07
C LEU A 119 0.28 -5.41 -0.28
N HIS A 120 0.98 -5.95 0.71
CA HIS A 120 1.44 -7.33 0.70
C HIS A 120 0.62 -8.15 1.70
N ILE A 121 0.06 -9.27 1.24
CA ILE A 121 -0.68 -10.23 2.05
C ILE A 121 0.31 -11.30 2.48
N VAL A 122 0.53 -11.44 3.78
CA VAL A 122 1.45 -12.42 4.36
C VAL A 122 0.63 -13.42 5.16
N HIS A 123 0.60 -14.67 4.73
CA HIS A 123 -0.07 -15.74 5.46
C HIS A 123 0.89 -16.35 6.49
N LEU A 124 0.56 -16.22 7.77
CA LEU A 124 1.25 -16.88 8.87
C LEU A 124 0.51 -18.16 9.21
N GLN A 125 0.68 -19.18 8.36
CA GLN A 125 -0.08 -20.42 8.42
C GLN A 125 0.11 -21.15 9.75
N SER A 126 1.33 -21.13 10.30
CA SER A 126 1.63 -21.70 11.62
C SER A 126 0.82 -21.10 12.78
N GLU A 127 0.29 -19.89 12.60
CA GLU A 127 -0.48 -19.16 13.62
C GLU A 127 -1.96 -18.97 13.25
N ASN A 128 -2.39 -19.47 12.08
CA ASN A 128 -3.72 -19.19 11.53
C ASN A 128 -4.03 -17.67 11.51
N LYS A 129 -3.10 -16.87 10.99
CA LYS A 129 -3.23 -15.41 10.85
C LYS A 129 -2.86 -14.95 9.45
N THR A 130 -3.42 -13.82 9.04
CA THR A 130 -2.98 -13.07 7.87
C THR A 130 -2.53 -11.67 8.31
N VAL A 131 -1.37 -11.25 7.79
CA VAL A 131 -0.85 -9.90 7.99
C VAL A 131 -0.94 -9.14 6.68
N LEU A 132 -1.63 -8.01 6.70
CA LEU A 132 -1.62 -7.06 5.59
C LEU A 132 -0.53 -6.02 5.87
N TYR A 133 0.55 -6.08 5.10
CA TYR A 133 1.63 -5.11 5.15
C TYR A 133 1.43 -4.05 4.08
N TRP A 134 0.97 -2.87 4.51
CA TRP A 134 0.64 -1.76 3.65
C TRP A 134 1.75 -0.72 3.65
N ARG A 135 2.36 -0.51 2.50
CA ARG A 135 3.37 0.52 2.25
C ARG A 135 2.70 1.70 1.58
N ILE A 136 2.85 2.90 2.13
CA ILE A 136 2.23 4.12 1.59
C ILE A 136 3.26 5.25 1.63
N HIS A 137 3.43 5.95 0.51
CA HIS A 137 4.30 7.13 0.50
C HIS A 137 3.74 8.24 1.40
N HIS A 138 4.60 9.03 2.03
CA HIS A 138 4.21 10.10 2.95
C HIS A 138 3.41 11.25 2.32
N CYS A 139 3.44 11.39 0.99
CA CYS A 139 2.88 12.56 0.28
C CYS A 139 1.38 12.53 0.02
#